data_AF-A0A2G9TGT5-F1
#
_entry.id   AF-A0A2G9TGT5-F1
#
_cell.length_a   1.000
_cell.length_b   1.000
_cell.length_c   1.000
_cell.angle_alpha   90.00
_cell.angle_beta   90.00
_cell.angle_gamma   90.00
#
_symmetry.space_group_name_H-M   'P 1'
#
loop_
_entity.id
_entity.type
_entity.pdbx_description
1 polymer ?
#
loop_
_entity_poly.entity_id
_entity_poly.type
_entity_poly.pdbx_seq_one_letter_code
_entity_poly.pdbx_strand_id
1 'polypeptide(L)'
;YRFLALPCCKCERALMEEMMRNGFDFELDGLLYYHSGVIYEAGQSPLVGWLKPWMLPEILNVSVPEKFLNENQLQQSSQQFIDAFNIEHKHTSKITKVMEAE
;
A
#
# COMPACT_ATOMS: atom_id res chain seq x y z
N TYR A 1 -27.42 -6.11 2.80
CA TYR A 1 -25.96 -5.94 2.67
C TYR A 1 -25.26 -7.16 3.24
N ARG A 2 -24.19 -7.63 2.60
CA ARG A 2 -23.37 -8.74 3.11
C ARG A 2 -22.12 -8.15 3.76
N PHE A 3 -21.73 -8.69 4.91
CA PHE A 3 -20.50 -8.32 5.60
C PHE A 3 -19.50 -9.45 5.40
N LEU A 4 -18.44 -9.20 4.64
CA LEU A 4 -17.38 -10.16 4.34
C LEU A 4 -16.07 -9.59 4.87
N ALA A 5 -15.30 -10.41 5.58
CA ALA A 5 -13.97 -10.04 6.03
C ALA A 5 -13.03 -9.96 4.82
N LEU A 6 -12.20 -8.91 4.76
CA LEU A 6 -11.15 -8.82 3.75
C LEU A 6 -10.01 -9.79 4.10
N PRO A 7 -9.37 -10.41 3.09
CA PRO A 7 -8.21 -11.26 3.31
C PRO A 7 -7.05 -10.44 3.88
N CYS A 8 -6.24 -11.07 4.74
CA CYS A 8 -5.01 -10.50 5.25
C CYS A 8 -3.90 -11.57 5.29
N CYS A 9 -2.66 -11.13 5.18
CA CYS A 9 -1.48 -11.97 5.35
C CYS A 9 -0.42 -11.23 6.15
N LYS A 10 0.58 -11.97 6.66
CA LYS A 10 1.77 -11.32 7.23
C LYS A 10 2.56 -10.64 6.12
N CYS A 11 3.26 -9.55 6.48
CA CYS A 11 4.15 -8.81 5.57
C CYS A 11 5.47 -9.56 5.29
N GLU A 12 5.41 -10.87 5.07
CA GLU A 12 6.52 -11.69 4.60
C GLU A 12 6.46 -11.75 3.07
N ARG A 13 7.60 -11.58 2.39
CA ARG A 13 7.65 -11.50 0.92
C ARG A 13 6.88 -12.64 0.24
N ALA A 14 7.17 -13.89 0.62
CA ALA A 14 6.55 -15.06 0.01
C ALA A 14 5.02 -15.06 0.14
N LEU A 15 4.50 -14.66 1.31
CA LEU A 15 3.06 -14.62 1.59
C LEU A 15 2.37 -13.48 0.83
N MET A 16 3.02 -12.32 0.72
CA MET A 16 2.49 -11.21 -0.08
C MET A 16 2.42 -11.58 -1.56
N GLU A 17 3.49 -12.17 -2.11
CA GLU A 17 3.49 -12.63 -3.51
C GLU A 17 2.43 -13.70 -3.75
N GLU A 18 2.24 -14.63 -2.80
CA GLU A 18 1.19 -15.65 -2.87
C GLU A 18 -0.21 -15.04 -2.88
N MET A 19 -0.49 -14.09 -1.98
CA MET A 19 -1.77 -13.38 -1.93
C MET A 19 -2.05 -12.65 -3.26
N MET A 20 -1.04 -11.98 -3.82
CA MET A 20 -1.17 -11.27 -5.09
C MET A 20 -1.39 -12.22 -6.28
N ARG A 21 -0.79 -13.42 -6.26
CA ARG A 21 -1.00 -14.46 -7.28
C ARG A 21 -2.39 -15.10 -7.19
N ASN A 22 -2.85 -15.42 -5.98
CA ASN A 22 -4.16 -16.03 -5.74
C ASN A 22 -5.30 -15.13 -6.25
N GLY A 23 -5.09 -13.81 -6.23
CA GLY A 23 -6.07 -12.84 -6.69
C GLY A 23 -7.22 -12.65 -5.72
N PHE A 24 -8.19 -11.84 -6.13
CA PHE A 24 -9.30 -11.41 -5.29
C PHE A 24 -10.59 -11.51 -6.09
N ASP A 25 -11.69 -11.84 -5.42
CA ASP A 25 -13.04 -11.86 -6.01
C ASP A 25 -13.64 -10.46 -6.16
N PHE A 26 -12.80 -9.42 -6.08
CA PHE A 26 -13.14 -8.01 -6.13
C PHE A 26 -12.04 -7.22 -6.82
N GLU A 27 -12.37 -6.01 -7.28
CA GLU A 27 -11.40 -5.07 -7.83
C GLU A 27 -10.51 -4.52 -6.72
N LEU A 28 -9.20 -4.75 -6.84
CA LEU A 28 -8.23 -4.32 -5.85
C LEU A 28 -7.80 -2.88 -6.11
N ASP A 29 -8.19 -1.96 -5.24
CA ASP A 29 -7.71 -0.58 -5.31
C ASP A 29 -6.27 -0.46 -4.77
N GLY A 30 -5.98 -1.03 -3.60
CA GLY A 30 -4.69 -0.91 -2.95
C GLY A 30 -4.56 -1.81 -1.73
N LEU A 31 -3.35 -1.89 -1.18
CA LEU A 31 -3.02 -2.69 -0.02
C LEU A 31 -2.79 -1.80 1.20
N LEU A 32 -3.39 -2.19 2.32
CA LEU A 32 -3.17 -1.55 3.62
C LEU A 32 -2.15 -2.34 4.43
N TYR A 33 -1.19 -1.64 5.01
CA TYR A 33 -0.13 -2.18 5.86
C TYR A 33 -0.32 -1.66 7.27
N TYR A 34 -0.57 -2.56 8.22
CA TYR A 34 -0.76 -2.19 9.62
C TYR A 34 0.44 -2.64 10.45
N HIS A 35 1.01 -1.71 11.22
CA HIS A 35 1.99 -2.06 12.23
C HIS A 35 1.32 -2.85 13.37
N SER A 36 1.96 -3.91 13.87
CA SER A 36 1.37 -4.81 14.88
C SER A 36 1.04 -4.13 16.21
N GLY A 37 1.73 -3.04 16.54
CA GLY A 37 1.49 -2.24 17.74
C GLY A 37 0.49 -1.08 17.57
N VAL A 38 -0.20 -0.97 16.42
CA VAL A 38 -1.16 0.11 16.20
C VAL A 38 -2.43 -0.09 17.03
N ILE A 39 -2.94 0.98 17.63
CA ILE A 39 -4.24 1.02 18.30
C ILE A 39 -5.21 1.75 17.38
N TYR A 40 -6.49 1.35 17.41
CA TYR A 40 -7.51 2.01 16.61
C TYR A 40 -7.76 3.43 17.09
N GLU A 41 -7.32 4.40 16.30
CA GLU A 41 -7.54 5.83 16.52
C GLU A 41 -8.04 6.47 15.23
N ALA A 42 -8.95 7.45 15.35
CA ALA A 42 -9.47 8.16 14.20
C ALA A 42 -8.43 9.16 13.64
N GLY A 43 -8.26 9.15 12.32
CA GLY A 43 -7.39 10.10 11.61
C GLY A 43 -6.19 9.44 10.93
N GLN A 44 -5.26 10.26 10.48
CA GLN A 44 -4.04 9.80 9.80
C GLN A 44 -3.03 9.28 10.82
N SER A 45 -2.44 8.12 10.57
CA SER A 45 -1.43 7.50 11.42
C SER A 45 -0.27 6.98 10.59
N PRO A 46 0.99 7.26 10.95
CA PRO A 46 2.16 6.70 10.26
C PRO A 46 2.29 5.19 10.46
N LEU A 47 1.53 4.60 11.39
CA LEU A 47 1.51 3.16 11.66
C LEU A 47 0.61 2.38 10.69
N VAL A 48 -0.05 3.08 9.76
CA VAL A 48 -0.86 2.48 8.70
C VAL A 48 -0.40 3.05 7.35
N GLY A 49 0.14 2.19 6.49
CA GLY A 49 0.54 2.54 5.13
C GLY A 49 -0.49 2.08 4.10
N TRP A 50 -0.53 2.75 2.95
CA TRP A 50 -1.33 2.34 1.80
C TRP A 50 -0.49 2.44 0.52
N LEU A 51 -0.50 1.39 -0.29
CA LEU A 51 0.20 1.35 -1.58
C LEU A 51 -0.68 0.73 -2.66
N LYS A 52 -0.49 1.20 -3.91
CA LYS A 52 -1.03 0.52 -5.08
C LYS A 52 -0.27 -0.77 -5.36
N PRO A 53 -0.92 -1.81 -5.92
CA PRO A 53 -0.28 -3.09 -6.25
C PRO A 53 0.98 -2.97 -7.11
N TRP A 54 0.99 -2.07 -8.09
CA TRP A 54 2.13 -1.86 -8.99
C TRP A 54 3.35 -1.24 -8.32
N MET A 55 3.21 -0.65 -7.13
CA MET A 55 4.32 -0.05 -6.38
C MET A 55 5.13 -1.09 -5.58
N LEU A 56 4.57 -2.29 -5.35
CA LEU A 56 5.18 -3.33 -4.52
C LEU A 56 6.57 -3.77 -5.00
N PRO A 57 6.83 -3.95 -6.30
CA PRO A 57 8.17 -4.28 -6.78
C PRO A 57 9.20 -3.18 -6.52
N GLU A 58 8.80 -1.91 -6.64
CA GLU A 58 9.70 -0.76 -6.46
C GLU A 58 10.03 -0.53 -4.98
N ILE A 59 9.00 -0.50 -4.12
CA ILE A 59 9.14 -0.10 -2.71
C ILE A 59 9.56 -1.29 -1.83
N LEU A 60 8.94 -2.45 -2.02
CA LEU A 60 9.09 -3.61 -1.12
C LEU A 60 9.85 -4.77 -1.77
N ASN A 61 10.20 -4.65 -3.06
CA ASN A 61 10.82 -5.70 -3.84
C ASN A 61 9.99 -7.01 -3.82
N VAL A 62 8.66 -6.86 -3.90
CA VAL A 62 7.68 -7.96 -3.94
C VAL A 62 7.17 -8.10 -5.36
N SER A 63 7.24 -9.31 -5.93
CA SER A 63 6.71 -9.54 -7.28
C SER A 63 5.18 -9.55 -7.30
N VAL A 64 4.59 -8.94 -8.34
CA VAL A 64 3.14 -8.93 -8.56
C VAL A 64 2.82 -9.38 -9.98
N PRO A 65 1.67 -10.03 -10.21
CA PRO A 65 1.21 -10.37 -11.56
C PRO A 65 1.12 -9.16 -12.50
N GLU A 66 1.37 -9.38 -13.80
CA GLU A 66 1.42 -8.32 -14.83
C GLU A 66 0.14 -7.46 -14.90
N LYS A 67 -1.03 -8.05 -14.61
CA LYS A 67 -2.30 -7.32 -14.58
C LYS A 67 -2.26 -6.09 -13.68
N PHE A 68 -1.51 -6.17 -12.57
CA PHE A 68 -1.36 -5.07 -11.63
C PHE A 68 -0.32 -4.05 -12.11
N LEU A 69 0.78 -4.51 -12.70
CA LEU A 69 1.82 -3.61 -13.25
C LEU A 69 1.26 -2.66 -14.31
N ASN A 70 0.32 -3.15 -15.12
CA ASN A 70 -0.31 -2.38 -16.19
C ASN A 70 -1.28 -1.28 -15.68
N GLU A 71 -1.62 -1.26 -14.39
CA GLU A 71 -2.42 -0.18 -13.80
C GLU A 71 -1.67 1.16 -13.76
N ASN A 72 -0.34 1.14 -13.81
CA ASN A 72 0.47 2.35 -13.92
C ASN A 72 0.47 2.90 -15.36
N GLN A 73 -0.67 3.41 -15.81
CA GLN A 73 -0.86 3.93 -17.17
C GLN A 73 0.11 5.07 -17.53
N LEU A 74 0.54 5.85 -16.53
CA LEU A 74 1.43 6.99 -16.70
C LEU A 74 2.91 6.63 -16.58
N GLN A 75 3.24 5.35 -16.31
CA GLN A 75 4.60 4.85 -16.08
C GLN A 75 5.42 5.74 -15.12
N GLN A 76 4.74 6.33 -14.14
CA GLN A 76 5.37 7.20 -13.14
C GLN A 76 6.03 6.36 -12.05
N SER A 77 7.06 6.91 -11.39
CA SER A 77 7.64 6.28 -10.21
C SER A 77 6.64 6.24 -9.05
N SER A 78 6.80 5.29 -8.13
CA SER A 78 5.96 5.19 -6.94
C SER A 78 6.00 6.47 -6.11
N GLN A 79 7.18 7.09 -5.97
CA GLN A 79 7.34 8.34 -5.23
C GLN A 79 6.54 9.50 -5.86
N GLN A 80 6.62 9.67 -7.19
CA GLN A 80 5.89 10.74 -7.89
C GLN A 80 4.38 10.60 -7.70
N PHE A 81 3.86 9.37 -7.80
CA PHE A 81 2.43 9.13 -7.56
C PHE A 81 2.06 9.46 -6.11
N ILE A 82 2.84 8.98 -5.14
CA ILE A 82 2.57 9.20 -3.71
C ILE A 82 2.54 10.69 -3.40
N ASP A 83 3.50 11.46 -3.92
CA ASP A 83 3.56 12.91 -3.72
C ASP A 83 2.35 13.62 -4.33
N ALA A 84 2.00 13.30 -5.58
CA ALA A 84 0.82 13.86 -6.23
C ALA A 84 -0.49 13.51 -5.48
N PHE A 85 -0.64 12.24 -5.10
CA PHE A 85 -1.80 11.74 -4.37
C PHE A 85 -1.94 12.42 -3.00
N ASN A 86 -0.83 12.59 -2.28
CA ASN A 86 -0.79 13.25 -0.99
C ASN A 86 -1.17 14.73 -1.08
N ILE A 87 -0.72 15.45 -2.12
CA ILE A 87 -1.09 16.84 -2.37
C ILE A 87 -2.58 16.95 -2.64
N GLU A 88 -3.11 16.13 -3.54
CA GLU A 88 -4.52 16.14 -3.94
C GLU A 88 -5.44 15.85 -2.74
N HIS A 89 -5.07 14.88 -1.90
CA HIS A 89 -5.86 14.43 -0.75
C HIS A 89 -5.55 15.17 0.55
N LYS A 90 -4.75 16.25 0.51
CA LYS A 90 -4.38 17.08 1.67
C LYS A 90 -3.77 16.24 2.81
N HIS A 91 -2.94 15.27 2.45
CA HIS A 91 -2.25 14.42 3.42
C HIS A 91 -1.37 15.26 4.35
N THR A 92 -1.47 15.03 5.66
CA THR A 92 -0.68 15.74 6.67
C THR A 92 0.33 14.76 7.26
N SER A 93 1.59 14.83 6.82
CA SER A 93 2.64 13.99 7.40
C SER A 93 2.85 14.33 8.88
N LYS A 94 2.82 13.30 9.73
CA LYS A 94 3.18 13.41 11.15
C LYS A 94 4.67 13.12 11.41
N ILE A 95 5.42 12.72 10.38
CA ILE A 95 6.86 12.48 10.44
C ILE A 95 7.56 13.76 9.98
N THR A 96 8.39 14.33 10.85
CA THR A 96 9.20 15.50 10.50
C THR A 96 10.43 15.03 9.72
N LYS A 97 10.75 15.64 8.57
CA LYS A 97 11.90 15.31 7.69
C LYS A 97 13.27 15.18 8.37
N VAL A 98 13.39 15.59 9.63
CA VAL A 98 14.62 15.48 10.43
C VAL A 98 14.95 14.03 10.79
N MET A 99 13.96 13.12 10.83
CA MET A 99 14.16 11.72 11.21
C MET A 99 14.58 10.79 10.06
N GLU A 100 14.59 11.26 8.81
CA GLU A 100 14.99 10.43 7.63
C GLU A 100 16.51 10.36 7.43
N ALA A 101 17.30 11.06 8.25
CA ALA A 101 18.76 11.19 8.11
C ALA A 101 19.57 10.46 9.20
N GLU A 102 18.94 9.61 10.01
CA GLU A 102 19.62 8.76 11.02
C GLU A 102 19.57 7.28 10.65
#